data_AF-A0A7V9TEJ0-F1
#
_entry.id   AF-A0A7V9TEJ0-F1
#
_cell.length_a   1.000
_cell.length_b   1.000
_cell.length_c   1.000
_cell.angle_alpha   90.00
_cell.angle_beta   90.00
_cell.angle_gamma   90.00
#
_symmetry.space_group_name_H-M   'P 1'
#
loop_
_entity.id
_entity.type
_entity.pdbx_description
1 polymer ?
#
loop_
_entity_poly.entity_id
_entity_poly.type
_entity_poly.pdbx_seq_one_letter_code
_entity_poly.pdbx_strand_id
1 'polypeptide(L)'
;MTVTIELKPEVETRVAEQAAARGVSVERYIEGVLESHALRPSLDEILAPVRLEFQESGMTEDELGELIKTERRAMWEERHGGRA
;
A
#
# COMPACT_ATOMS: atom_id res chain seq x y z
N MET A 1 14.21 20.28 -7.64
CA MET A 1 15.64 20.06 -7.97
C MET A 1 15.72 19.28 -9.28
N THR A 2 16.79 19.40 -10.05
CA THR A 2 16.99 18.60 -11.28
C THR A 2 18.08 17.55 -11.03
N VAL A 3 17.88 16.36 -11.59
CA VAL A 3 18.84 15.25 -11.50
C VAL A 3 18.89 14.57 -12.85
N THR A 4 20.09 14.23 -13.32
CA THR A 4 20.29 13.46 -14.55
C THR A 4 20.66 12.03 -14.17
N ILE A 5 19.96 11.05 -14.73
CA ILE A 5 20.14 9.64 -14.42
C ILE A 5 20.35 8.89 -15.74
N GLU A 6 21.45 8.17 -15.85
CA GLU A 6 21.70 7.27 -16.97
C GLU A 6 21.03 5.91 -16.69
N LEU A 7 20.12 5.49 -17.57
CA LEU A 7 19.44 4.22 -17.46
C LEU A 7 20.20 3.15 -18.26
N LYS A 8 20.21 1.92 -17.74
CA LYS A 8 20.62 0.77 -18.55
C LYS A 8 19.65 0.62 -19.73
N PRO A 9 20.09 0.20 -20.93
CA PRO A 9 19.24 0.12 -22.12
C PRO A 9 17.95 -0.69 -21.93
N GLU A 10 18.05 -1.79 -21.17
CA GLU A 10 16.93 -2.66 -20.83
C GLU A 10 15.87 -1.93 -19.98
N VAL A 11 16.31 -1.09 -19.04
CA VAL A 11 15.43 -0.31 -18.16
C VAL A 11 14.78 0.81 -18.95
N GLU A 12 15.52 1.51 -19.78
CA GLU A 12 15.00 2.57 -20.66
C GLU A 12 13.86 2.05 -21.54
N THR A 13 14.06 0.88 -22.15
CA THR A 13 13.04 0.24 -23.00
C THR A 13 11.77 -0.07 -22.20
N ARG A 14 11.92 -0.65 -21.01
CA ARG A 14 10.78 -0.97 -20.13
C ARG A 14 10.04 0.27 -19.66
N VAL A 15 10.75 1.33 -19.30
CA VAL A 15 10.16 2.60 -18.91
C VAL A 15 9.36 3.20 -20.06
N ALA A 16 9.90 3.20 -21.28
CA ALA A 16 9.21 3.69 -22.47
C ALA A 16 7.93 2.90 -22.77
N GLU A 17 7.97 1.55 -22.70
CA GLU A 17 6.80 0.70 -22.87
C GLU A 17 5.70 1.01 -21.83
N GLN A 18 6.08 1.16 -20.56
CA GLN A 18 5.14 1.44 -19.48
C GLN A 18 4.52 2.84 -19.59
N ALA A 19 5.31 3.84 -19.98
CA ALA A 19 4.82 5.18 -20.25
C ALA A 19 3.82 5.20 -21.41
N ALA A 20 4.16 4.52 -22.52
CA ALA A 20 3.30 4.39 -23.69
C ALA A 20 1.98 3.67 -23.36
N ALA A 21 2.03 2.56 -22.62
CA ALA A 21 0.84 1.81 -22.19
C ALA A 21 -0.11 2.63 -21.31
N ARG A 22 0.41 3.67 -20.64
CA ARG A 22 -0.34 4.58 -19.78
C ARG A 22 -0.69 5.91 -20.47
N GLY A 23 -0.28 6.10 -21.73
CA GLY A 23 -0.53 7.33 -22.49
C GLY A 23 0.16 8.57 -21.92
N VAL A 24 1.31 8.41 -21.24
CA VAL A 24 2.07 9.51 -20.64
C VAL A 24 3.48 9.57 -21.22
N SER A 25 4.17 10.71 -21.05
CA SER A 25 5.58 10.82 -21.42
C SER A 25 6.48 10.00 -20.49
N VAL A 26 7.69 9.68 -20.95
CA VAL A 26 8.70 8.95 -20.17
C VAL A 26 9.04 9.71 -18.88
N GLU A 27 9.23 11.03 -18.98
CA GLU A 27 9.57 11.89 -17.85
C GLU A 27 8.44 11.87 -16.81
N ARG A 28 7.19 12.01 -17.25
CA ARG A 28 6.03 12.01 -16.35
C ARG A 28 5.83 10.65 -15.68
N TYR A 29 6.14 9.56 -16.39
CA TYR A 29 6.13 8.23 -15.80
C TYR A 29 7.22 8.07 -14.72
N ILE A 30 8.45 8.48 -15.03
CA ILE A 30 9.58 8.41 -14.08
C ILE A 30 9.29 9.28 -12.84
N GLU A 31 8.80 10.50 -13.03
CA GLU A 31 8.39 11.40 -11.95
C GLU A 31 7.35 10.73 -11.05
N GLY A 32 6.28 10.19 -11.62
CA GLY A 32 5.25 9.50 -10.83
C GLY A 32 5.75 8.26 -10.08
N VAL A 33 6.70 7.50 -10.65
CA VAL A 33 7.34 6.38 -9.96
C VAL A 33 8.18 6.88 -8.78
N LEU A 34 8.99 7.92 -8.98
CA LEU A 34 9.82 8.50 -7.93
C LEU A 34 8.98 9.09 -6.80
N GLU A 35 7.93 9.85 -7.11
CA GLU A 35 6.99 10.38 -6.12
C GLU A 35 6.31 9.25 -5.34
N SER A 36 5.82 8.22 -6.04
CA SER A 36 5.17 7.08 -5.41
C SER A 36 6.11 6.32 -4.47
N HIS A 37 7.41 6.25 -4.78
CA HIS A 37 8.39 5.59 -3.93
C HIS A 37 8.91 6.47 -2.80
N ALA A 38 9.08 7.78 -3.04
CA ALA A 38 9.61 8.71 -2.05
C ALA A 38 8.56 9.11 -1.00
N LEU A 39 7.29 9.19 -1.39
CA LEU A 39 6.19 9.63 -0.51
C LEU A 39 5.44 8.47 0.12
N ARG A 40 5.68 7.23 -0.30
CA ARG A 40 5.01 6.08 0.28
C ARG A 40 5.58 5.82 1.68
N PRO A 41 4.74 5.91 2.73
CA PRO A 41 5.18 5.56 4.07
C PRO A 41 5.62 4.10 4.10
N SER A 42 6.64 3.83 4.90
CA SER A 42 7.10 2.48 5.22
C SER A 42 5.98 1.67 5.87
N LEU A 43 6.07 0.34 5.81
CA LEU A 43 5.11 -0.52 6.50
C LEU A 43 5.09 -0.25 8.01
N ASP A 44 6.23 0.12 8.60
CA ASP A 44 6.31 0.46 10.01
C ASP A 44 5.54 1.76 10.32
N GLU A 45 5.69 2.80 9.50
CA GLU A 45 4.91 4.03 9.63
C GLU A 45 3.41 3.80 9.44
N ILE A 46 3.04 2.93 8.49
CA ILE A 46 1.63 2.55 8.25
C ILE A 46 1.05 1.84 9.47
N LEU A 47 1.82 0.96 10.12
CA LEU A 47 1.36 0.15 11.25
C LEU A 47 1.57 0.81 12.62
N ALA A 48 2.29 1.94 12.69
CA ALA A 48 2.58 2.63 13.94
C ALA A 48 1.31 2.97 14.76
N PRO A 49 0.21 3.49 14.16
CA PRO A 49 -1.02 3.77 14.92
C PRO A 49 -1.65 2.51 15.51
N VAL A 50 -1.74 1.43 14.72
CA VAL A 50 -2.31 0.15 15.16
C VAL A 50 -1.48 -0.45 16.29
N ARG A 51 -0.15 -0.32 16.22
CA ARG A 51 0.74 -0.80 17.28
C ARG A 51 0.55 -0.02 18.58
N LEU A 52 0.39 1.30 18.48
CA LEU A 52 0.11 2.15 19.64
C LEU A 52 -1.24 1.78 20.28
N GLU A 53 -2.30 1.70 19.49
CA GLU A 53 -3.64 1.33 19.96
C GLU A 53 -3.64 -0.06 20.61
N PHE A 54 -2.92 -1.03 20.03
CA PHE A 54 -2.77 -2.35 20.62
C PHE A 54 -2.06 -2.29 21.98
N GLN A 55 -0.97 -1.53 22.09
CA GLN A 55 -0.24 -1.35 23.35
C GLN A 55 -1.11 -0.66 24.41
N GLU A 56 -1.84 0.39 24.05
CA GLU A 56 -2.73 1.14 24.94
C GLU A 56 -3.95 0.32 25.39
N SER A 57 -4.41 -0.62 24.55
CA SER A 57 -5.53 -1.49 24.88
C SER A 57 -5.26 -2.45 26.03
N GLY A 58 -3.98 -2.76 26.30
CA GLY A 58 -3.59 -3.78 27.27
C GLY A 58 -4.01 -5.21 26.90
N MET A 59 -4.51 -5.44 25.68
CA MET A 59 -4.89 -6.76 25.18
C MET A 59 -3.67 -7.64 24.97
N THR A 60 -3.83 -8.92 25.25
CA THR A 60 -2.90 -9.97 24.82
C THR A 60 -3.05 -10.25 23.32
N GLU A 61 -2.05 -10.89 22.73
CA GLU A 61 -2.11 -11.30 21.32
C GLU A 61 -3.25 -12.30 21.06
N ASP A 62 -3.54 -13.18 22.01
CA ASP A 62 -4.65 -14.14 21.92
C ASP A 62 -6.01 -13.41 21.89
N GLU A 63 -6.19 -12.40 22.74
CA GLU A 63 -7.41 -11.57 22.77
C GLU A 63 -7.59 -10.78 21.47
N LEU A 64 -6.51 -10.21 20.93
CA LEU A 64 -6.54 -9.57 19.61
C LEU A 64 -6.93 -10.58 18.52
N GLY A 65 -6.40 -11.80 18.59
CA GLY A 65 -6.74 -12.88 17.66
C GLY A 65 -8.23 -13.24 17.68
N GLU A 66 -8.84 -13.32 18.86
CA GLU A 66 -10.27 -13.57 19.01
C GLU A 66 -11.14 -12.39 18.56
N LEU A 67 -10.70 -11.16 18.83
CA LEU A 67 -11.39 -9.95 18.35
C LEU A 67 -11.47 -9.95 16.81
N ILE A 68 -10.34 -10.15 16.13
CA ILE A 68 -10.29 -10.17 14.65
C ILE A 68 -11.19 -11.27 14.08
N LYS A 69 -11.19 -12.47 14.69
CA LYS A 69 -12.06 -13.58 14.26
C LYS A 69 -13.53 -13.23 14.40
N THR A 70 -13.90 -12.58 15.49
CA THR A 70 -15.28 -12.18 15.79
C THR A 70 -15.77 -11.12 14.82
N GLU A 71 -15.02 -10.03 14.66
CA GLU A 71 -15.36 -8.95 13.73
C GLU A 71 -15.43 -9.43 12.27
N ARG A 72 -14.50 -10.29 11.84
CA ARG A 72 -14.55 -10.89 10.50
C ARG A 72 -15.83 -11.69 10.27
N ARG A 73 -16.28 -12.44 11.28
CA ARG A 73 -17.52 -13.22 11.19
C ARG A 73 -18.73 -12.30 11.08
N ALA A 74 -18.79 -11.26 11.92
CA ALA A 74 -19.85 -10.26 11.89
C ALA A 74 -19.95 -9.58 10.52
N MET A 75 -18.82 -9.14 9.94
CA MET A 75 -18.80 -8.57 8.58
C MET A 75 -19.26 -9.56 7.50
N TRP A 76 -18.93 -10.85 7.65
CA TRP A 76 -19.36 -11.86 6.69
C TRP A 76 -20.87 -12.09 6.78
N GLU A 77 -21.41 -12.17 8.01
CA GLU A 77 -22.85 -12.29 8.28
C GLU A 77 -23.62 -11.05 7.81
N GLU A 78 -23.10 -9.84 7.98
CA GLU A 78 -23.72 -8.62 7.45
C GLU A 78 -23.82 -8.65 5.92
N ARG A 79 -22.75 -9.07 5.24
CA ARG A 79 -22.72 -9.11 3.75
C ARG A 79 -23.57 -10.24 3.15
N HIS A 80 -23.82 -11.31 3.89
CA HIS A 80 -24.52 -12.51 3.37
C HIS A 80 -25.86 -12.80 4.05
N GLY A 81 -26.15 -12.15 5.17
CA GLY A 81 -27.37 -12.30 5.96
C GLY A 81 -28.52 -11.39 5.53
N GLY A 82 -28.30 -10.46 4.60
CA GLY A 82 -29.33 -9.57 4.03
C GLY A 82 -30.31 -10.23 3.04
N ARG A 83 -30.50 -11.55 3.09
CA ARG A 83 -31.51 -12.27 2.30
C ARG A 83 -32.39 -13.11 3.24
N ALA A 84 -33.35 -12.46 3.88
CA ALA A 84 -34.52 -13.07 4.48
C ALA A 84 -35.72 -12.14 4.24
#